data_AF-A0A1J8QXR2-F1
#
_entry.id   AF-A0A1J8QXR2-F1
#
_cell.length_a   1.000
_cell.length_b   1.000
_cell.length_c   1.000
_cell.angle_alpha   90.00
_cell.angle_beta   90.00
_cell.angle_gamma   90.00
#
_symmetry.space_group_name_H-M   'P 1'
#
loop_
_entity.id
_entity.type
_entity.pdbx_description
1 polymer ?
#
loop_
_entity_poly.entity_id
_entity_poly.type
_entity_poly.pdbx_seq_one_letter_code
_entity_poly.pdbx_strand_id
1 'polypeptide(L)'
;MTAPLLATLVPDVSELGARMGITFFVNGFGFLIGPPISGALLTSNYTWWVPALFSGIVALAGAMMYTLMRLTFARSQIKEKA
;
A
#
# COMPACT_ATOMS: atom_id res chain seq x y z
N MET A 1 -0.60 6.84 -5.40
CA MET A 1 0.80 6.75 -5.90
C MET A 1 1.19 5.35 -6.41
N THR A 2 0.25 4.41 -6.62
CA THR A 2 0.55 3.02 -7.01
C THR A 2 0.75 2.84 -8.53
N ALA A 3 0.00 3.56 -9.36
CA ALA A 3 0.07 3.40 -10.82
C ALA A 3 1.42 3.80 -11.45
N PRO A 4 2.02 4.97 -11.15
CA PRO A 4 3.34 5.33 -11.70
C PRO A 4 4.45 4.41 -11.19
N LEU A 5 4.34 3.95 -9.93
CA LEU A 5 5.30 3.01 -9.34
C LEU A 5 5.28 1.68 -10.09
N LEU A 6 4.10 1.11 -10.34
CA LEU A 6 3.97 -0.14 -11.09
C LEU A 6 4.51 -0.01 -12.51
N ALA A 7 4.25 1.12 -13.18
CA ALA A 7 4.81 1.38 -14.51
C ALA A 7 6.35 1.31 -14.54
N THR A 8 7.03 1.75 -13.47
CA THR A 8 8.49 1.64 -13.38
C THR A 8 9.02 0.25 -13.03
N LEU A 9 8.18 -0.62 -12.48
CA LEU A 9 8.58 -1.93 -11.97
C LEU A 9 8.26 -3.09 -12.93
N VAL A 10 7.44 -2.82 -13.94
CA VAL A 10 7.02 -3.83 -14.91
C VAL A 10 8.04 -3.91 -16.04
N PRO A 11 8.56 -5.11 -16.37
CA PRO A 11 9.56 -5.28 -17.43
C PRO A 11 8.96 -5.12 -18.84
N ASP A 12 7.67 -5.45 -19.03
CA ASP A 12 6.99 -5.35 -20.32
C ASP A 12 5.65 -4.60 -20.19
N VAL A 13 5.51 -3.52 -20.96
CA VAL A 13 4.32 -2.65 -20.91
C VAL A 13 3.02 -3.35 -21.31
N SER A 14 3.08 -4.46 -22.06
CA SER A 14 1.90 -5.24 -22.48
C SER A 14 1.24 -5.94 -21.28
N GLU A 15 2.00 -6.25 -20.23
CA GLU A 15 1.49 -6.86 -18.99
C GLU A 15 1.07 -5.82 -17.93
N LEU A 16 1.36 -4.54 -18.15
CA LEU A 16 1.19 -3.49 -17.14
C LEU A 16 -0.26 -3.43 -16.62
N GLY A 17 -1.23 -3.49 -17.54
CA GLY A 17 -2.65 -3.45 -17.20
C GLY A 17 -3.09 -4.62 -16.31
N ALA A 18 -2.64 -5.84 -16.61
CA ALA A 18 -2.97 -7.02 -15.83
C ALA A 18 -2.37 -6.94 -14.41
N ARG A 19 -1.11 -6.53 -14.28
CA ARG A 19 -0.43 -6.37 -12.97
C ARG A 19 -1.03 -5.25 -12.13
N MET A 20 -1.42 -4.14 -12.76
CA MET A 20 -2.16 -3.06 -12.11
C MET A 20 -3.51 -3.55 -11.61
N GLY A 21 -4.26 -4.31 -12.42
CA GLY A 21 -5.55 -4.90 -12.05
C GLY A 21 -5.44 -5.79 -10.81
N ILE A 22 -4.46 -6.69 -10.76
CA ILE A 22 -4.22 -7.56 -9.60
C ILE A 22 -3.89 -6.72 -8.35
N THR A 23 -3.05 -5.69 -8.49
CA THR A 23 -2.67 -4.83 -7.36
C THR A 23 -3.89 -4.06 -6.81
N PHE A 24 -4.73 -3.52 -7.69
CA PHE A 24 -5.94 -2.80 -7.28
C PHE A 24 -6.98 -3.73 -6.68
N PHE A 25 -7.10 -4.97 -7.16
CA PHE A 25 -7.98 -5.97 -6.58
C PHE A 25 -7.63 -6.24 -5.12
N VAL A 26 -6.35 -6.51 -4.83
CA VAL A 26 -5.88 -6.73 -3.45
C VAL A 26 -6.06 -5.48 -2.59
N ASN A 27 -5.73 -4.30 -3.14
CA ASN A 27 -5.90 -3.04 -2.43
C ASN A 27 -7.37 -2.69 -2.13
N GLY A 28 -8.31 -3.20 -2.94
CA GLY A 28 -9.74 -3.04 -2.74
C GLY A 28 -10.23 -3.55 -1.38
N PHE A 29 -9.68 -4.66 -0.88
CA PHE A 29 -10.03 -5.17 0.46
C PHE A 29 -9.70 -4.18 1.57
N GLY A 30 -8.55 -3.51 1.50
CA GLY A 30 -8.17 -2.47 2.45
C GLY A 30 -9.14 -1.29 2.42
N PHE A 31 -9.57 -0.87 1.22
CA PHE A 31 -10.56 0.18 1.05
C PHE A 31 -11.96 -0.20 1.53
N LEU A 32 -12.33 -1.48 1.48
CA LEU A 32 -13.63 -1.93 1.99
C LEU A 32 -13.63 -2.10 3.52
N ILE A 33 -12.50 -2.55 4.09
CA ILE A 33 -12.40 -2.88 5.53
C ILE A 33 -12.07 -1.64 6.37
N GLY A 34 -11.22 -0.73 5.88
CA GLY A 34 -10.78 0.44 6.62
C GLY A 34 -11.92 1.37 7.07
N PRO A 35 -12.82 1.81 6.17
CA PRO A 35 -13.92 2.72 6.51
C PRO A 35 -14.89 2.20 7.59
N PRO A 36 -15.39 0.96 7.57
CA PRO A 36 -16.27 0.47 8.63
C PRO A 36 -15.55 0.34 9.97
N ILE A 37 -14.25 -0.03 9.99
CA ILE A 37 -13.46 -0.06 11.24
C ILE A 37 -13.32 1.35 11.81
N SER A 38 -12.88 2.31 10.98
CA SER A 38 -12.75 3.71 11.41
C SER A 38 -14.10 4.29 11.87
N GLY A 39 -15.20 3.92 11.22
CA GLY A 39 -16.56 4.30 11.62
C GLY A 39 -16.97 3.69 12.97
N ALA A 40 -16.65 2.42 13.22
CA ALA A 40 -16.93 1.77 14.49
C ALA A 40 -16.11 2.37 15.65
N LEU A 41 -14.84 2.71 15.41
CA LEU A 41 -13.96 3.33 16.40
C LEU A 41 -14.39 4.75 16.78
N LEU A 42 -15.14 5.44 15.92
CA LEU A 42 -15.63 6.79 16.19
C LEU A 42 -16.59 6.82 17.40
N THR A 43 -17.29 5.72 17.69
CA THR A 43 -18.24 5.58 18.82
C THR A 43 -19.36 6.63 18.80
N SER A 44 -20.37 6.53 19.69
CA SER A 44 -21.46 7.50 19.80
C SER A 44 -21.03 8.89 20.31
N ASN A 45 -19.87 8.97 20.98
CA ASN A 45 -19.32 10.23 21.50
C ASN A 45 -18.35 10.93 20.52
N TYR A 46 -18.30 10.49 19.25
CA TYR A 46 -17.44 11.07 18.21
C TYR A 46 -15.98 11.23 18.66
N THR A 47 -15.37 10.15 19.17
CA THR A 47 -13.98 10.16 19.62
C THR A 47 -13.02 9.99 18.43
N TRP A 48 -12.74 11.10 17.74
CA TRP A 48 -11.96 11.12 16.49
C TRP A 48 -10.48 10.71 16.61
N TRP A 49 -9.92 10.76 17.82
CA TRP A 49 -8.51 10.42 18.02
C TRP A 49 -8.22 8.93 17.80
N VAL A 50 -9.18 8.05 18.12
CA VAL A 50 -9.01 6.58 18.01
C VAL A 50 -8.96 6.13 16.54
N PRO A 51 -9.90 6.54 15.65
CA PRO A 51 -9.78 6.29 14.21
C PRO A 51 -8.53 6.89 13.57
N ALA A 52 -8.10 8.07 14.04
CA ALA A 52 -6.89 8.73 13.56
C ALA A 52 -5.64 7.91 13.90
N LEU A 53 -5.54 7.41 15.14
CA LEU A 53 -4.45 6.53 15.56
C LEU A 53 -4.45 5.23 14.76
N PHE A 54 -5.61 4.60 14.58
CA PHE A 54 -5.75 3.39 13.75
C PHE A 54 -5.23 3.62 12.32
N SER A 55 -5.67 4.69 11.67
CA SER A 55 -5.23 5.04 10.32
C SER A 55 -3.72 5.30 10.26
N GLY A 56 -3.17 5.96 11.29
CA GLY A 56 -1.73 6.19 11.41
C GLY A 56 -0.92 4.90 11.54
N ILE A 57 -1.35 3.95 12.37
CA ILE A 57 -0.68 2.66 12.55
C ILE A 57 -0.69 1.85 11.24
N VAL A 58 -1.84 1.79 10.56
CA VAL A 58 -1.96 1.09 9.27
C VAL A 58 -1.07 1.74 8.20
N ALA A 59 -1.02 3.07 8.16
CA ALA A 59 -0.14 3.80 7.24
C ALA A 59 1.34 3.56 7.54
N LEU A 60 1.75 3.54 8.81
CA LEU A 60 3.12 3.25 9.23
C LEU A 60 3.53 1.82 8.88
N ALA A 61 2.65 0.85 9.09
CA ALA A 61 2.88 -0.53 8.65
C ALA A 61 3.09 -0.58 7.13
N GLY A 62 2.19 0.02 6.34
CA GLY A 62 2.34 0.11 4.88
C GLY A 62 3.65 0.78 4.44
N ALA A 63 4.05 1.87 5.12
CA ALA A 63 5.30 2.57 4.85
C ALA A 63 6.54 1.72 5.18
N MET A 64 6.51 0.94 6.26
CA MET A 64 7.59 0.02 6.62
C MET A 64 7.75 -1.07 5.54
N MET A 65 6.66 -1.73 5.14
CA MET A 65 6.68 -2.73 4.07
C MET A 65 7.20 -2.15 2.75
N TYR A 66 6.75 -0.96 2.39
CA TYR A 66 7.21 -0.28 1.17
C TYR A 66 8.71 0.06 1.23
N THR A 67 9.19 0.55 2.37
CA THR A 67 10.61 0.83 2.58
C THR A 67 11.46 -0.44 2.42
N LEU A 68 11.03 -1.55 3.02
CA LEU A 68 11.72 -2.84 2.88
C LEU A 68 11.76 -3.33 1.43
N MET A 69 10.65 -3.25 0.70
CA MET A 69 10.58 -3.58 -0.73
C MET A 69 11.59 -2.75 -1.55
N ARG A 70 11.65 -1.44 -1.29
CA ARG A 70 12.59 -0.54 -1.99
C ARG A 70 14.04 -0.88 -1.67
N LEU A 71 14.35 -1.24 -0.42
CA LEU A 71 15.69 -1.66 -0.02
C LEU A 71 16.09 -2.98 -0.70
N THR A 72 15.20 -3.97 -0.77
CA THR A 72 15.50 -5.23 -1.46
C THR A 72 15.65 -5.05 -2.97
N PHE A 73 14.85 -4.18 -3.58
CA PHE A 73 14.93 -3.88 -5.01
C PHE A 73 16.20 -3.09 -5.36
N ALA A 74 16.59 -2.11 -4.53
CA ALA A 74 17.85 -1.41 -4.70
C ALA A 74 19.06 -2.38 -4.58
N ARG A 75 19.00 -3.33 -3.64
CA ARG A 75 20.04 -4.35 -3.48
C ARG A 75 20.13 -5.30 -4.67
N SER A 76 19.02 -5.72 -5.27
CA SER A 76 19.06 -6.59 -6.47
C SER A 76 19.69 -5.88 -7.67
N GLN A 77 19.38 -4.60 -7.86
CA GLN A 77 19.96 -3.78 -8.94
C GLN A 77 21.47 -3.53 -8.76
N ILE A 78 21.97 -3.42 -7.53
CA ILE A 78 23.41 -3.29 -7.27
C ILE A 78 24.14 -4.61 -7.57
N LYS A 79 23.55 -5.75 -7.19
CA LYS A 79 24.13 -7.08 -7.42
C LYS A 79 24.22 -7.45 -8.90
N GLU A 80 23.31 -6.93 -9.74
CA GLU A 80 23.32 -7.17 -11.19
C GLU A 80 24.43 -6.37 -11.92
N LYS A 81 24.92 -5.28 -11.31
CA LYS A 81 25.96 -4.41 -11.89
C LYS A 81 27.38 -4.70 -11.40
N ALA A 82 27.55 -5.60 -10.43
CA ALA A 82 28.82 -6.00 -9.83
C ALA A 82 29.27 -7.36 -10.37
#